data_AF-A0A928W3P4-F1
#
_entry.id   AF-A0A928W3P4-F1
#
_cell.length_a   1.000
_cell.length_b   1.000
_cell.length_c   1.000
_cell.angle_alpha   90.00
_cell.angle_beta   90.00
_cell.angle_gamma   90.00
#
_symmetry.space_group_name_H-M   'P 1'
#
loop_
_entity.id
_entity.type
_entity.pdbx_description
1 polymer ?
#
loop_
_entity_poly.entity_id
_entity_poly.type
_entity_poly.pdbx_seq_one_letter_code
_entity_poly.pdbx_strand_id
1 'polypeptide(L)'
;MAKDSKLTLKPSGKNFESMTEEANQWVEERAEKEIPKPSPLQGQIKRITFEIDGEKHQAIKLEALKKGMTIKQLMLRLVDEFLEETEGV
;
A
#
# COMPACT_ATOMS: atom_id res chain seq x y z
N MET A 1 20.74 -49.15 3.26
CA MET A 1 21.16 -48.12 2.28
C MET A 1 19.94 -47.77 1.43
N ALA A 2 19.27 -46.65 1.73
CA ALA A 2 18.12 -46.19 0.96
C ALA A 2 18.63 -45.37 -0.23
N LYS A 3 18.14 -45.69 -1.44
CA LYS A 3 18.55 -45.04 -2.69
C LYS A 3 17.80 -43.72 -2.85
N ASP A 4 18.54 -42.62 -3.02
CA ASP A 4 18.02 -41.29 -3.30
C ASP A 4 17.31 -41.27 -4.67
N SER A 5 15.97 -41.30 -4.66
CA SER A 5 15.18 -41.01 -5.86
C SER A 5 15.17 -39.50 -6.10
N LYS A 6 16.00 -39.03 -7.03
CA LYS A 6 15.95 -37.66 -7.54
C LYS A 6 14.65 -37.46 -8.33
N LEU A 7 13.68 -36.78 -7.73
CA LEU A 7 12.46 -36.33 -8.37
C LEU A 7 12.84 -35.28 -9.44
N THR A 8 12.90 -35.68 -10.71
CA THR A 8 13.12 -34.75 -11.82
C THR A 8 11.78 -34.26 -12.35
N LEU A 9 11.40 -33.04 -11.98
CA LEU A 9 10.26 -32.33 -12.53
C LEU A 9 10.63 -31.80 -13.92
N LYS A 10 10.60 -32.67 -14.94
CA LYS A 10 10.51 -32.20 -16.32
C LYS A 10 9.03 -31.89 -16.59
N PRO A 11 8.65 -30.62 -16.84
CA PRO A 11 7.27 -30.31 -17.18
C PRO A 11 6.94 -31.01 -18.50
N SER A 12 6.01 -31.95 -18.44
CA SER A 12 5.51 -32.67 -19.61
C SER A 12 4.74 -31.67 -20.47
N GLY A 13 5.30 -31.32 -21.63
CA GLY A 13 4.87 -30.22 -22.51
C GLY A 13 3.55 -30.45 -23.24
N LYS A 14 2.48 -30.80 -22.52
CA LYS A 14 1.12 -30.89 -23.09
C LYS A 14 0.13 -29.88 -22.49
N ASN A 15 0.48 -29.23 -21.38
CA ASN A 15 -0.39 -28.26 -20.69
C ASN A 15 0.17 -26.83 -20.65
N PHE A 16 1.27 -26.55 -21.35
CA PHE A 16 1.89 -25.22 -21.34
C PHE A 16 1.09 -24.22 -22.20
N GLU A 17 0.48 -24.67 -23.29
CA GLU A 17 -0.27 -23.82 -24.21
C GLU A 17 -1.59 -23.30 -23.63
N SER A 18 -2.29 -24.10 -22.81
CA SER A 18 -3.55 -23.67 -22.17
C SER A 18 -3.32 -22.66 -21.05
N MET A 19 -2.20 -22.74 -20.33
CA MET A 19 -1.82 -21.74 -19.32
C MET A 19 -1.51 -20.37 -19.96
N THR A 20 -0.96 -20.34 -21.17
CA THR A 20 -0.67 -19.08 -21.86
C THR A 20 -1.93 -18.33 -22.30
N GLU A 21 -2.99 -19.04 -22.68
CA GLU A 21 -4.23 -18.42 -23.14
C GLU A 21 -5.03 -17.82 -21.97
N GLU A 22 -5.13 -18.54 -20.86
CA GLU A 22 -5.72 -18.05 -19.60
C GLU A 22 -4.91 -16.89 -19.02
N ALA A 23 -3.58 -16.95 -19.09
CA ALA A 23 -2.71 -15.86 -18.64
C ALA A 23 -2.86 -14.61 -19.52
N ASN A 24 -3.04 -14.77 -20.83
CA ASN A 24 -3.27 -13.65 -21.74
C ASN A 24 -4.64 -13.00 -21.49
N GLN A 25 -5.70 -13.80 -21.29
CA GLN A 25 -7.02 -13.28 -20.92
C GLN A 25 -6.99 -12.52 -19.60
N TRP A 26 -6.24 -13.01 -18.59
CA TRP A 26 -6.08 -12.31 -17.32
C TRP A 26 -5.38 -10.95 -17.46
N VAL A 27 -4.42 -10.82 -18.38
CA VAL A 27 -3.76 -9.54 -18.67
C VAL A 27 -4.73 -8.56 -19.35
N GLU A 28 -5.53 -9.04 -20.31
CA GLU A 28 -6.50 -8.22 -21.03
C GLU A 28 -7.63 -7.72 -20.12
N GLU A 29 -8.20 -8.57 -19.27
CA GLU A 29 -9.23 -8.17 -18.28
C GLU A 29 -8.74 -7.11 -17.28
N ARG A 30 -7.43 -7.11 -16.99
CA ARG A 30 -6.81 -6.13 -16.09
C ARG A 30 -6.51 -4.80 -16.79
N ALA A 31 -6.24 -4.84 -18.09
CA ALA A 31 -6.04 -3.65 -18.90
C ALA A 31 -7.37 -2.90 -19.15
N GLU A 32 -8.50 -3.62 -19.25
CA GLU A 32 -9.83 -3.04 -19.42
C GLU A 32 -10.49 -2.54 -18.13
N LYS A 33 -10.05 -3.03 -16.95
CA LYS A 33 -10.44 -2.40 -15.68
C LYS A 33 -9.74 -1.07 -15.55
N GLU A 34 -10.39 -0.04 -16.10
CA GLU A 34 -10.04 1.37 -15.97
C GLU A 34 -9.46 1.63 -14.58
N ILE A 35 -8.16 1.91 -14.54
CA ILE A 35 -7.51 2.48 -13.37
C ILE A 35 -8.34 3.73 -13.05
N PRO A 36 -8.98 3.83 -11.87
CA PRO A 36 -9.81 4.98 -11.56
C PRO A 36 -8.93 6.22 -11.74
N LYS A 37 -9.22 7.02 -12.77
CA LYS A 37 -8.53 8.27 -13.00
C LYS A 37 -8.80 9.14 -11.77
N PRO A 38 -7.77 9.68 -11.11
CA PRO A 38 -7.99 10.54 -9.96
C PRO A 38 -8.90 11.69 -10.39
N SER A 39 -10.04 11.83 -9.73
CA SER A 39 -11.00 12.90 -9.98
C SER A 39 -10.30 14.26 -9.83
N PRO A 40 -10.49 15.20 -10.76
CA PRO A 40 -9.85 16.52 -10.71
C PRO A 40 -10.33 17.38 -9.51
N LEU A 41 -11.33 16.93 -8.75
CA LEU A 41 -11.83 17.60 -7.54
C LEU A 41 -11.01 17.28 -6.28
N GLN A 42 -10.07 16.33 -6.34
CA GLN A 42 -9.10 16.15 -5.26
C GLN A 42 -7.99 17.18 -5.44
N GLY A 43 -8.17 18.36 -4.82
CA GLY A 43 -7.12 19.39 -4.76
C GLY A 43 -5.77 18.77 -4.43
N GLN A 44 -4.68 19.30 -5.01
CA GLN A 44 -3.33 18.72 -4.96
C GLN A 44 -2.99 18.14 -3.57
N ILE A 45 -3.12 16.82 -3.42
CA ILE A 45 -2.74 16.11 -2.20
C ILE A 45 -1.22 16.06 -2.20
N LYS A 46 -0.58 16.86 -1.34
CA LYS A 46 0.86 16.81 -1.14
C LYS A 46 1.19 15.71 -0.14
N ARG A 47 2.04 14.77 -0.56
CA ARG A 47 2.60 13.75 0.33
C ARG A 47 3.86 14.30 0.96
N ILE A 48 3.92 14.27 2.30
CA ILE A 48 5.11 14.62 3.07
C ILE A 48 5.60 13.35 3.76
N THR A 49 6.89 13.07 3.62
CA THR A 49 7.58 12.00 4.34
C THR A 49 8.64 12.68 5.21
N PHE A 50 8.68 12.32 6.49
CA PHE A 50 9.65 12.84 7.44
C PHE A 50 10.14 11.71 8.34
N GLU A 51 11.37 11.85 8.83
CA GLU A 51 11.99 10.90 9.74
C GLU A 51 11.77 11.35 11.18
N ILE A 52 11.46 10.41 12.06
CA ILE A 52 11.31 10.65 13.49
C ILE A 52 12.01 9.56 14.29
N ASP A 53 12.51 9.96 15.45
CA ASP A 53 13.10 9.03 16.41
C ASP A 53 12.08 7.99 16.88
N GLY A 54 12.56 6.78 17.19
CA GLY A 54 11.70 5.67 17.61
C GLY A 54 10.86 5.99 18.85
N GLU A 55 11.42 6.73 19.81
CA GLU A 55 10.72 7.16 21.02
C GLU A 55 9.55 8.10 20.70
N LYS A 56 9.77 9.08 19.81
CA LYS A 56 8.71 10.00 19.35
C LYS A 56 7.63 9.26 18.59
N HIS A 57 8.01 8.30 17.74
CA HIS A 57 7.05 7.46 17.03
C HIS A 57 6.16 6.65 17.99
N GLN A 58 6.72 6.09 19.05
CA GLN A 58 5.94 5.39 20.08
C GLN A 58 5.01 6.33 20.84
N ALA A 59 5.49 7.52 21.21
CA ALA A 59 4.66 8.53 21.88
C ALA A 59 3.44 8.91 21.04
N ILE A 60 3.64 9.18 19.74
CA ILE A 60 2.57 9.49 18.78
C ILE A 60 1.54 8.35 18.70
N LYS A 61 1.99 7.08 18.68
CA LYS A 61 1.09 5.92 18.68
C LYS A 61 0.22 5.88 19.93
N LEU A 62 0.82 6.07 21.10
CA LEU A 62 0.11 6.05 22.37
C LEU A 62 -0.91 7.19 22.45
N GLU A 63 -0.55 8.37 21.95
CA GLU A 63 -1.46 9.50 21.94
C GLU A 63 -2.64 9.30 20.97
N ALA A 64 -2.38 8.77 19.77
CA ALA A 64 -3.43 8.44 18.81
C ALA A 64 -4.42 7.42 19.40
N LEU A 65 -3.91 6.39 20.10
CA LEU A 65 -4.73 5.40 20.80
C LEU A 65 -5.57 6.02 21.93
N LYS A 66 -4.97 6.88 22.78
CA LYS A 66 -5.69 7.57 23.86
C LYS A 66 -6.85 8.42 23.34
N LYS A 67 -6.68 9.05 22.18
CA LYS A 67 -7.70 9.90 21.55
C LYS A 67 -8.66 9.12 20.62
N GLY A 68 -8.50 7.80 20.49
CA GLY A 68 -9.36 6.96 19.66
C GLY A 68 -9.29 7.28 18.16
N MET A 69 -8.16 7.80 17.66
CA MET A 69 -7.99 8.24 16.28
C MET A 69 -6.80 7.57 15.61
N THR A 70 -6.76 7.61 14.27
CA THR A 70 -5.60 7.13 13.51
C THR A 70 -4.43 8.10 13.64
N ILE A 71 -3.19 7.61 13.47
CA ILE A 71 -1.99 8.46 13.44
C ILE A 71 -2.14 9.56 12.38
N LYS A 72 -2.70 9.24 11.21
CA LYS A 72 -2.94 10.21 10.14
C LYS A 72 -3.85 11.36 10.61
N GLN A 73 -4.97 11.04 11.26
CA GLN A 73 -5.90 12.05 11.77
C GLN A 73 -5.26 12.90 12.87
N LEU A 74 -4.49 12.28 13.76
CA LEU A 74 -3.75 13.00 14.80
C LEU A 74 -2.77 14.00 14.17
N MET A 75 -1.97 13.56 13.20
CA MET A 75 -0.99 14.43 12.54
C MET A 75 -1.65 15.59 11.78
N LEU A 76 -2.75 15.33 11.07
CA LEU A 76 -3.49 16.40 10.39
C LEU A 76 -4.02 17.42 11.40
N ARG A 77 -4.62 16.96 12.49
CA ARG A 77 -5.12 17.84 13.55
C ARG A 77 -4.02 18.71 14.18
N LEU A 78 -2.85 18.13 14.46
CA LEU A 78 -1.71 18.89 14.99
C LEU A 78 -1.21 19.95 14.01
N VAL A 79 -1.27 19.67 12.70
CA VAL A 79 -0.92 20.64 11.66
C VAL A 79 -1.97 21.75 11.61
N ASP A 80 -3.26 21.41 11.66
CA ASP A 80 -4.35 22.39 11.66
C ASP A 80 -4.25 23.31 12.89
N GLU A 81 -4.06 22.73 14.09
CA GLU A 81 -3.86 23.49 15.35
C GLU A 81 -2.64 24.42 15.25
N PHE A 82 -1.54 23.97 14.64
CA PHE A 82 -0.35 24.80 14.43
C PHE A 82 -0.57 25.93 13.42
N LEU A 83 -1.32 25.68 12.35
CA LEU A 83 -1.65 26.70 11.35
C LEU A 83 -2.58 27.77 11.95
N GLU A 84 -3.58 27.36 12.74
CA GLU A 84 -4.46 28.29 13.46
C GLU A 84 -3.67 29.19 14.44
N GLU A 85 -2.72 28.61 15.20
CA GLU A 85 -1.89 29.36 16.15
C GLU A 85 -0.92 30.32 15.44
N THR A 86 -0.39 29.96 14.27
CA THR A 86 0.60 30.77 13.55
C THR A 86 -0.04 31.84 12.66
N GLU A 87 -1.26 31.63 12.17
CA GLU A 87 -1.98 32.60 11.33
C GLU A 87 -2.85 33.60 12.12
N GLY A 88 -2.99 33.44 13.45
CA GLY A 88 -3.51 34.46 14.34
C GLY A 88 -4.93 34.94 14.01
N VAL A 89 -5.89 34.01 14.04
CA VAL A 89 -7.32 34.32 14.12
C VAL A 89 -7.80 34.14 15.56
#